data_AF-A0AAU0PGG5-F1
#
_entry.id   AF-A0AAU0PGG5-F1
#
_cell.length_a   1.000
_cell.length_b   1.000
_cell.length_c   1.000
_cell.angle_alpha   90.00
_cell.angle_beta   90.00
_cell.angle_gamma   90.00
#
_symmetry.space_group_name_H-M   'P 1'
#
loop_
_entity.id
_entity.type
_entity.pdbx_description
1 polymer ?
#
loop_
_entity_poly.entity_id
_entity_poly.type
_entity_poly.pdbx_seq_one_letter_code
_entity_poly.pdbx_strand_id
1 'polypeptide(L)'
;MATVTNYDLFEDLFHFIKQPDVDISDVIKEHGGSSLYIPSYKTTFRNNEICEEYKERLGEKRLVKKLSKKYELSEAQILLITKPLREPTLF
;
A
#
# COMPACT_ATOMS: atom_id res chain seq x y z
N MET A 1 -7.34 16.33 16.04
CA MET A 1 -7.72 14.91 15.85
C MET A 1 -7.19 14.51 14.49
N ALA A 2 -6.43 13.41 14.39
CA ALA A 2 -5.96 12.93 13.09
C ALA A 2 -7.16 12.49 12.24
N THR A 3 -7.13 12.78 10.94
CA THR A 3 -8.20 12.39 10.02
C THR A 3 -8.15 10.87 9.85
N VAL A 4 -9.21 10.17 10.24
CA VAL A 4 -9.35 8.72 10.02
C VAL A 4 -9.49 8.47 8.52
N THR A 5 -8.65 7.59 7.98
CA THR A 5 -8.64 7.22 6.56
C THR A 5 -9.39 5.91 6.32
N ASN A 6 -9.73 5.63 5.06
CA ASN A 6 -10.34 4.34 4.70
C ASN A 6 -9.40 3.15 4.94
N TYR A 7 -8.08 3.38 4.93
CA TYR A 7 -7.11 2.33 5.27
C TYR A 7 -7.23 1.98 6.75
N ASP A 8 -7.29 2.99 7.63
CA ASP A 8 -7.41 2.80 9.08
C ASP A 8 -8.68 2.01 9.42
N LEU A 9 -9.82 2.36 8.82
CA LEU A 9 -11.09 1.64 9.02
C LEU A 9 -11.02 0.17 8.57
N PHE A 10 -10.32 -0.10 7.47
CA PHE A 10 -10.14 -1.47 6.98
C PHE A 10 -9.16 -2.26 7.85
N GLU A 11 -8.10 -1.62 8.35
CA GLU A 11 -7.13 -2.22 9.26
C GLU A 11 -7.77 -2.60 10.60
N ASP A 12 -8.62 -1.73 11.15
CA ASP A 12 -9.42 -2.00 12.35
C ASP A 12 -10.32 -3.22 12.16
N LEU A 13 -11.07 -3.27 11.05
CA LEU A 13 -11.89 -4.43 10.69
C LEU A 13 -11.02 -5.70 10.57
N PHE A 14 -9.88 -5.61 9.88
CA PHE A 14 -8.98 -6.73 9.67
C PHE A 14 -8.42 -7.28 10.98
N HIS A 15 -8.08 -6.42 11.93
CA HIS A 15 -7.65 -6.83 13.26
C HIS A 15 -8.80 -7.45 14.06
N PHE A 16 -10.01 -6.90 13.97
CA PHE A 16 -11.19 -7.45 14.62
C PHE A 16 -11.50 -8.87 14.15
N ILE A 17 -11.60 -9.11 12.84
CA ILE A 17 -11.93 -10.43 12.27
C ILE A 17 -10.85 -11.49 12.51
N LYS A 18 -9.62 -11.07 12.85
CA LYS A 18 -8.50 -11.98 13.14
C LYS A 18 -8.47 -12.49 14.57
N GLN A 19 -9.31 -11.93 15.45
CA GLN A 19 -9.36 -12.38 16.84
C GLN A 19 -9.86 -13.83 16.89
N PRO A 20 -9.24 -14.73 17.68
CA PRO A 20 -9.50 -16.17 17.64
C PRO A 20 -10.96 -16.54 17.92
N ASP A 21 -11.64 -15.74 18.74
CA ASP A 21 -12.99 -16.02 19.24
C ASP A 21 -14.08 -15.20 18.51
N VAL A 22 -13.72 -14.49 17.43
CA VAL A 22 -14.68 -13.71 16.64
C VAL A 22 -15.31 -14.57 15.56
N ASP A 23 -16.64 -14.63 15.57
CA ASP A 23 -17.42 -15.26 14.51
C ASP A 23 -18.13 -14.24 13.62
N ILE A 24 -18.78 -14.72 12.55
CA ILE A 24 -19.49 -13.85 11.60
C ILE A 24 -20.62 -13.05 12.25
N SER A 25 -21.24 -13.56 13.32
CA SER A 25 -22.30 -12.86 14.04
C SER A 25 -21.75 -11.64 14.77
N ASP A 26 -20.54 -11.73 15.32
CA ASP A 26 -19.89 -10.61 15.99
C ASP A 26 -19.43 -9.53 15.00
N VAL A 27 -18.93 -9.96 13.83
CA VAL A 27 -18.63 -9.02 12.73
C VAL A 27 -19.88 -8.27 12.26
N ILE A 28 -21.01 -8.95 12.13
CA ILE A 28 -22.28 -8.31 11.75
C ILE A 28 -22.79 -7.38 12.85
N LYS A 29 -22.64 -7.73 14.14
CA LYS A 29 -23.06 -6.84 15.24
C LYS A 29 -22.25 -5.55 15.28
N GLU A 30 -20.92 -5.66 15.14
CA GLU A 30 -20.02 -4.51 15.33
C GLU A 30 -19.90 -3.65 14.06
N HIS A 31 -19.88 -4.27 12.88
CA HIS A 31 -19.61 -3.58 11.62
C HIS A 31 -20.75 -3.66 10.59
N GLY A 32 -21.79 -4.47 10.84
CA GLY A 32 -22.91 -4.64 9.92
C GLY A 32 -23.66 -3.34 9.62
N GLY A 33 -24.12 -3.21 8.38
CA GLY A 33 -24.79 -1.99 7.89
C GLY A 33 -23.82 -0.87 7.47
N SER A 34 -22.53 -1.00 7.79
CA SER A 34 -21.49 -0.07 7.34
C SER A 34 -21.11 -0.32 5.87
N SER A 35 -20.79 0.75 5.14
CA SER A 35 -20.14 0.66 3.83
C SER A 35 -18.63 0.72 4.03
N LEU A 36 -17.97 -0.43 4.02
CA LEU A 36 -16.52 -0.55 4.21
C LEU A 36 -15.83 -0.59 2.85
N TYR A 37 -14.87 0.32 2.65
CA TYR A 37 -14.01 0.30 1.47
C TYR A 37 -12.88 -0.71 1.66
N ILE A 38 -12.68 -1.60 0.69
CA ILE A 38 -11.51 -2.49 0.64
C ILE A 38 -10.40 -1.79 -0.15
N PRO A 39 -9.27 -1.42 0.48
CA PRO A 39 -8.18 -0.72 -0.19
C PRO A 39 -7.54 -1.55 -1.30
N SER A 40 -7.27 -0.90 -2.45
CA SER A 40 -6.55 -1.57 -3.53
C SER A 40 -5.06 -1.67 -3.22
N TYR A 41 -4.49 -2.85 -3.40
CA TYR A 41 -3.04 -3.06 -3.34
C TYR A 41 -2.25 -2.03 -4.16
N LYS A 42 -2.73 -1.64 -5.35
CA LYS A 42 -2.06 -0.70 -6.26
C LYS A 42 -1.92 0.70 -5.67
N THR A 43 -2.86 1.12 -4.82
CA THR A 43 -2.88 2.44 -4.18
C THR A 43 -2.33 2.43 -2.77
N THR A 44 -2.27 1.27 -2.12
CA THR A 44 -1.90 1.14 -0.70
C THR A 44 -0.46 0.68 -0.50
N PHE A 45 -0.01 -0.35 -1.24
CA PHE A 45 1.28 -1.01 -0.94
C PHE A 45 2.27 -0.96 -2.11
N ARG A 46 1.79 -1.03 -3.35
CA ARG A 46 2.65 -1.16 -4.54
C ARG A 46 3.77 -0.13 -4.61
N ASN A 47 3.49 1.15 -4.30
CA ASN A 47 4.50 2.20 -4.40
C ASN A 47 5.61 2.03 -3.35
N ASN A 48 5.26 1.59 -2.14
CA ASN A 48 6.24 1.32 -1.09
C ASN A 48 7.12 0.14 -1.49
N GLU A 49 6.52 -0.93 -2.02
CA GLU A 49 7.28 -2.09 -2.52
C GLU A 49 8.21 -1.73 -3.69
N ILE A 50 7.75 -0.90 -4.64
CA ILE A 50 8.60 -0.36 -5.72
C ILE A 50 9.79 0.40 -5.14
N CYS A 51 9.56 1.23 -4.12
CA CYS A 51 10.61 2.00 -3.46
C CYS A 51 11.62 1.10 -2.73
N GLU A 52 11.17 0.10 -1.97
CA GLU A 52 12.07 -0.82 -1.28
C GLU A 52 12.88 -1.66 -2.29
N GLU A 53 12.23 -2.24 -3.31
CA GLU A 53 12.96 -3.01 -4.33
C GLU A 53 13.93 -2.13 -5.14
N TYR A 54 13.58 -0.85 -5.37
CA TYR A 54 14.49 0.10 -6.01
C TYR A 54 15.75 0.36 -5.16
N LYS A 55 15.60 0.52 -3.84
CA LYS A 55 16.73 0.70 -2.91
C LYS A 55 17.63 -0.53 -2.88
N GLU A 56 17.04 -1.73 -2.75
CA GLU A 56 17.78 -2.99 -2.64
C GLU A 56 18.61 -3.30 -3.89
N ARG A 57 18.16 -2.83 -5.05
CA ARG A 57 18.76 -3.14 -6.36
C ARG A 57 19.48 -1.95 -7.00
N LEU A 58 19.78 -0.92 -6.21
CA LEU A 58 20.43 0.30 -6.70
C LEU A 58 21.75 -0.03 -7.42
N GLY A 59 21.98 0.59 -8.57
CA GLY A 59 23.16 0.34 -9.42
C GLY A 59 22.97 -0.76 -10.47
N GLU A 60 21.86 -1.50 -10.43
CA GLU A 60 21.56 -2.50 -11.46
C GLU A 60 21.26 -1.84 -12.83
N LYS A 61 21.88 -2.37 -13.90
CA LYS A 61 21.68 -1.87 -15.26
C LYS A 61 20.21 -2.00 -15.68
N ARG A 62 19.62 -0.89 -16.16
CA ARG A 62 18.22 -0.81 -16.62
C ARG A 62 17.18 -1.17 -15.54
N LEU A 63 17.48 -0.90 -14.26
CA LEU A 63 16.57 -1.17 -13.14
C LEU A 63 15.15 -0.61 -13.37
N VAL A 64 15.04 0.66 -13.78
CA VAL A 64 13.74 1.32 -14.03
C VAL A 64 12.90 0.55 -15.04
N LYS A 65 13.50 0.09 -16.14
CA LYS A 65 12.82 -0.73 -17.16
C LYS A 65 12.37 -2.09 -16.62
N LYS A 66 13.18 -2.72 -15.75
CA LYS A 66 12.82 -4.00 -15.12
C LYS A 66 11.63 -3.84 -14.17
N LEU A 67 11.64 -2.79 -13.34
CA LEU A 67 10.53 -2.47 -12.44
C LEU A 67 9.26 -2.09 -13.21
N SER A 68 9.39 -1.30 -14.27
CA SER A 68 8.29 -0.94 -15.17
C SER A 68 7.57 -2.19 -15.71
N LYS A 69 8.33 -3.19 -16.18
CA LYS A 69 7.76 -4.46 -16.65
C LYS A 69 7.13 -5.28 -15.51
N LYS A 70 7.76 -5.34 -14.34
CA LYS A 70 7.27 -6.12 -13.19
C LYS A 70 5.96 -5.58 -12.63
N TYR A 71 5.85 -4.25 -12.51
CA TYR A 71 4.72 -3.58 -11.88
C TYR A 71 3.67 -3.05 -12.88
N GLU A 72 3.85 -3.33 -14.17
CA GLU A 72 2.97 -2.90 -15.26
C GLU A 72 2.74 -1.37 -15.27
N LEU A 73 3.83 -0.62 -15.10
CA LEU A 73 3.84 0.84 -15.08
C LEU A 73 4.76 1.38 -16.16
N SER A 74 4.54 2.61 -16.60
CA SER A 74 5.52 3.29 -17.46
C SER A 74 6.82 3.58 -16.70
N GLU A 75 7.95 3.65 -17.41
CA GLU A 75 9.24 4.02 -16.81
C GLU A 75 9.15 5.41 -16.12
N ALA A 76 8.35 6.33 -16.66
CA ALA A 76 8.09 7.65 -16.06
C ALA A 76 7.38 7.55 -14.70
N GLN A 77 6.39 6.66 -14.56
CA GLN A 77 5.71 6.44 -13.28
C GLN A 77 6.66 5.83 -12.24
N ILE A 78 7.50 4.88 -12.63
CA ILE A 78 8.53 4.32 -11.73
C ILE A 78 9.48 5.42 -11.27
N LEU A 79 9.94 6.29 -12.17
CA LEU A 79 10.79 7.42 -11.82
C LEU A 79 10.09 8.39 -10.86
N LEU A 80 8.80 8.66 -11.06
CA LEU A 80 8.03 9.53 -10.16
C LEU A 80 7.91 8.92 -8.76
N ILE A 81 7.55 7.64 -8.66
CA ILE A 81 7.42 6.91 -7.39
C ILE A 81 8.76 6.90 -6.64
N THR A 82 9.85 6.63 -7.34
CA THR A 82 11.21 6.54 -6.76
C THR A 82 11.91 7.89 -6.63
N LYS A 83 11.26 9.00 -7.01
CA LYS A 83 11.87 10.35 -6.97
C LYS A 83 12.45 10.71 -5.60
N PRO A 84 11.75 10.48 -4.46
CA PRO A 84 12.29 10.83 -3.14
C PRO A 84 13.60 10.11 -2.77
N LEU A 85 13.87 8.97 -3.41
CA LEU A 85 15.08 8.17 -3.18
C LEU A 85 16.28 8.65 -4.00
N ARG A 86 16.00 9.31 -5.13
CA ARG A 86 17.01 9.84 -6.06
C ARG A 86 17.34 11.29 -5.76
N GLU A 87 16.35 12.03 -5.27
CA GLU A 87 16.42 13.44 -4.90
C GLU A 87 15.86 13.57 -3.47
N PRO A 88 16.64 13.22 -2.43
CA PRO A 88 16.20 13.44 -1.05
C PRO A 88 15.92 14.92 -0.88
N THR A 89 14.65 15.27 -0.60
CA THR A 89 14.26 16.65 -0.32
C THR A 89 15.00 17.14 0.92
N LEU A 90 15.70 18.27 0.78
CA LEU A 90 16.49 18.93 1.85
C LEU A 90 15.63 19.61 2.94
N PHE A 91 14.36 19.23 3.06
CA PHE A 91 13.39 19.89 3.93
C PHE A 91 12.59 18.86 4.71
#